data_AF-A0A1V5X6G2-F1
#
_entry.id   AF-A0A1V5X6G2-F1
#
_cell.length_a   1.000
_cell.length_b   1.000
_cell.length_c   1.000
_cell.angle_alpha   90.00
_cell.angle_beta   90.00
_cell.angle_gamma   90.00
#
_symmetry.space_group_name_H-M   'P 1'
#
loop_
_entity.id
_entity.type
_entity.pdbx_description
1 polymer ?
#
loop_
_entity_poly.entity_id
_entity_poly.type
_entity_poly.pdbx_seq_one_letter_code
_entity_poly.pdbx_strand_id
1 'polypeptide(L)'
;MNLRLRALWIPIVAWVVSTTIGCPCTDSVINSSPWLRWQIFANFGANNVCSEMTKRGALLSVPVPIAGFPPAVGRFYPQTCQSALNEDRKTLSIWMTGNGYAWTPVTQKMGFECSVAVEYKPDFHKSGDTIYVWFDAVDTPSPQFRIVHVEQAVTNVALSLYPMEWFAGQMAQSFVKEQLAKGFTVIRQDDQDDFSLGRLAVGQRPVHPWQVVGKDRFTFANETTEIRGLQQDFLGPFEIEGKDRALFLRMQVQGPPIDVFVVSKDAGYQWRMQYQTISPPTPPPAGASIIQSGQTPPSGYFEGWVPVAPGAYYVVLDNSISAGSVQPPLKIPTPVDPSRAVGAKVSYLVQTGDRP
;
A
#
# COMPACT_ATOMS: atom_id res chain seq x y z
N MET A 1 20.70 -5.12 26.07
CA MET A 1 21.77 -4.27 25.48
C MET A 1 21.16 -3.52 24.31
N ASN A 2 20.95 -2.22 24.48
CA ASN A 2 20.12 -1.35 23.66
C ASN A 2 20.69 -1.15 22.26
N LEU A 3 19.96 -1.53 21.22
CA LEU A 3 20.19 -1.05 19.85
C LEU A 3 18.96 -0.29 19.37
N ARG A 4 19.05 1.04 19.46
CA ARG A 4 18.18 1.99 18.79
C ARG A 4 18.47 1.92 17.27
N LEU A 5 17.61 1.26 16.49
CA LEU A 5 17.58 1.38 15.03
C LEU A 5 16.88 2.68 14.58
N ARG A 6 17.29 3.81 15.17
CA ARG A 6 17.01 5.17 14.63
C ARG A 6 18.16 5.67 13.74
N ALA A 7 19.08 4.79 13.33
CA ALA A 7 20.48 5.17 13.10
C ALA A 7 21.03 4.94 11.68
N LEU A 8 20.23 4.95 10.61
CA LEU A 8 20.80 4.98 9.25
C LEU A 8 20.42 6.15 8.35
N TRP A 9 19.54 7.05 8.81
CA TRP A 9 19.27 8.32 8.13
C TRP A 9 19.67 9.56 8.95
N ILE A 10 19.91 9.41 10.26
CA ILE A 10 20.06 10.55 11.17
C ILE A 10 21.49 11.10 11.29
N PRO A 11 22.63 10.37 11.19
CA PRO A 11 23.88 10.97 11.66
C PRO A 11 24.50 12.03 10.73
N ILE A 12 24.13 12.12 9.44
CA ILE A 12 24.78 13.06 8.50
C ILE A 12 23.90 14.27 8.15
N VAL A 13 22.58 14.10 8.03
CA VAL A 13 21.67 15.26 8.00
C VAL A 13 21.73 15.98 9.34
N ALA A 14 21.84 15.25 10.47
CA ALA A 14 22.12 15.89 11.75
C ALA A 14 23.51 16.53 11.78
N TRP A 15 24.57 16.07 11.11
CA TRP A 15 25.85 16.79 11.17
C TRP A 15 25.85 18.11 10.37
N VAL A 16 25.05 18.22 9.31
CA VAL A 16 24.86 19.49 8.59
C VAL A 16 23.82 20.38 9.27
N VAL A 17 22.91 19.83 10.10
CA VAL A 17 21.79 20.59 10.72
C VAL A 17 21.97 20.85 12.23
N SER A 18 22.71 20.02 12.97
CA SER A 18 22.76 20.03 14.45
C SER A 18 23.76 21.00 15.08
N THR A 19 24.56 21.72 14.30
CA THR A 19 25.27 22.92 14.81
C THR A 19 24.46 24.20 14.64
N THR A 20 23.24 24.13 14.10
CA THR A 20 22.37 25.29 13.89
C THR A 20 20.97 25.01 14.39
N ILE A 21 20.76 25.19 15.69
CA ILE A 21 19.43 25.25 16.29
C ILE A 21 18.63 26.36 15.58
N GLY A 22 17.63 25.99 14.79
CA GLY A 22 16.47 26.82 14.48
C GLY A 22 16.68 28.17 13.79
N CYS A 23 17.77 28.40 13.06
CA CYS A 23 17.87 29.61 12.23
C CYS A 23 17.02 29.43 10.96
N PRO A 24 16.01 30.29 10.68
CA PRO A 24 15.23 30.27 9.43
C PRO A 24 16.08 30.41 8.15
N CYS A 25 17.38 30.65 8.30
CA CYS A 25 18.36 30.73 7.22
C CYS A 25 18.67 29.37 6.56
N THR A 26 18.60 28.24 7.27
CA THR A 26 19.00 26.93 6.68
C THR A 26 17.94 26.37 5.73
N ASP A 27 16.66 26.56 6.06
CA ASP A 27 15.54 26.20 5.18
C ASP A 27 15.63 26.96 3.85
N SER A 28 15.98 28.25 3.91
CA SER A 28 16.18 29.08 2.71
C SER A 28 17.30 28.54 1.82
N VAL A 29 18.44 28.14 2.38
CA VAL A 29 19.60 27.66 1.61
C VAL A 29 19.30 26.33 0.91
N ILE A 30 18.65 25.41 1.62
CA ILE A 30 18.28 24.10 1.09
C ILE A 30 17.24 24.25 -0.02
N ASN A 31 16.20 25.05 0.22
CA ASN A 31 15.11 25.24 -0.73
C ASN A 31 15.54 26.04 -1.98
N SER A 32 16.54 26.94 -1.86
CA SER A 32 16.96 27.79 -2.97
C SER A 32 17.93 27.13 -3.96
N SER A 33 18.48 25.95 -3.65
CA SER A 33 19.50 25.29 -4.48
C SER A 33 19.01 23.95 -5.04
N PRO A 34 18.51 23.90 -6.30
CA PRO A 34 18.13 22.65 -6.95
C PRO A 34 19.26 21.62 -7.03
N TRP A 35 20.52 22.07 -7.16
CA TRP A 35 21.67 21.18 -7.17
C TRP A 35 21.90 20.51 -5.81
N LEU A 36 21.84 21.27 -4.72
CA LEU A 36 22.00 20.71 -3.38
C LEU A 36 20.88 19.71 -3.07
N ARG A 37 19.65 20.03 -3.50
CA ARG A 37 18.50 19.13 -3.32
C ARG A 37 18.68 17.79 -4.02
N TRP A 38 19.13 17.83 -5.27
CA TRP A 38 19.48 16.61 -6.02
C TRP A 38 20.59 15.82 -5.32
N GLN A 39 21.68 16.47 -4.90
CA GLN A 39 22.81 15.79 -4.25
C GLN A 39 22.42 15.11 -2.93
N ILE A 40 21.57 15.73 -2.14
CA ILE A 40 21.04 15.10 -0.91
C ILE A 40 20.20 13.87 -1.27
N PHE A 41 19.34 13.98 -2.29
CA PHE A 41 18.55 12.83 -2.74
C PHE A 41 19.42 11.69 -3.26
N ALA A 42 20.35 11.98 -4.17
CA ALA A 42 21.21 10.99 -4.81
C ALA A 42 22.05 10.20 -3.79
N ASN A 43 22.62 10.89 -2.80
CA ASN A 43 23.53 10.27 -1.84
C ASN A 43 22.82 9.52 -0.70
N PHE A 44 21.62 9.96 -0.29
CA PHE A 44 20.93 9.41 0.89
C PHE A 44 19.60 8.72 0.56
N GLY A 45 18.87 9.26 -0.41
CA GLY A 45 17.55 8.78 -0.80
C GLY A 45 17.57 7.59 -1.74
N ALA A 46 18.35 7.70 -2.82
CA ALA A 46 18.27 6.78 -3.94
C ALA A 46 18.41 5.29 -3.55
N ASN A 47 19.37 4.98 -2.68
CA ASN A 47 19.67 3.60 -2.26
C ASN A 47 18.56 2.94 -1.43
N ASN A 48 17.66 3.74 -0.85
CA ASN A 48 16.59 3.25 0.03
C ASN A 48 15.23 3.18 -0.67
N VAL A 49 15.09 3.76 -1.87
CA VAL A 49 13.80 3.79 -2.58
C VAL A 49 13.30 2.36 -2.83
N CYS A 50 14.15 1.50 -3.38
CA CYS A 50 13.74 0.14 -3.70
C CYS A 50 13.49 -0.76 -2.48
N SER A 51 14.24 -0.58 -1.39
CA SER A 51 13.99 -1.32 -0.16
C SER A 51 12.65 -0.91 0.46
N GLU A 52 12.31 0.38 0.44
CA GLU A 52 11.02 0.86 0.96
C GLU A 52 9.84 0.48 0.06
N MET A 53 10.00 0.56 -1.27
CA MET A 53 8.93 0.18 -2.20
C MET A 53 8.54 -1.29 -2.08
N THR A 54 9.51 -2.19 -1.86
CA THR A 54 9.27 -3.64 -1.75
C THR A 54 8.75 -4.10 -0.39
N LYS A 55 8.75 -3.21 0.62
CA LYS A 55 8.24 -3.52 1.96
C LYS A 55 6.72 -3.52 2.05
N ARG A 56 5.99 -2.88 1.13
CA ARG A 56 4.52 -2.69 1.25
C ARG A 56 3.80 -2.97 -0.06
N GLY A 57 2.57 -3.47 0.03
CA GLY A 57 1.65 -3.53 -1.11
C GLY A 57 0.98 -2.18 -1.37
N ALA A 58 0.95 -1.74 -2.62
CA ALA A 58 0.28 -0.51 -3.07
C ALA A 58 -1.19 -0.75 -3.36
N LEU A 59 -2.07 0.01 -2.71
CA LEU A 59 -3.52 -0.03 -2.96
C LEU A 59 -3.81 0.45 -4.39
N LEU A 60 -4.61 -0.31 -5.13
CA LEU A 60 -5.07 0.05 -6.46
C LEU A 60 -6.42 0.76 -6.34
N SER A 61 -6.49 1.98 -6.85
CA SER A 61 -7.71 2.79 -6.84
C SER A 61 -8.11 3.21 -8.25
N VAL A 62 -9.41 3.35 -8.51
CA VAL A 62 -9.96 3.83 -9.78
C VAL A 62 -10.28 5.32 -9.65
N PRO A 63 -9.85 6.17 -10.60
CA PRO A 63 -9.80 7.62 -10.41
C PRO A 63 -11.13 8.33 -10.60
N VAL A 64 -12.02 7.71 -11.34
CA VAL A 64 -13.36 8.22 -11.58
C VAL A 64 -14.31 7.28 -10.86
N PRO A 65 -15.25 7.79 -10.05
CA PRO A 65 -16.37 6.99 -9.56
C PRO A 65 -17.19 6.51 -10.77
N ILE A 66 -16.82 5.37 -11.33
CA ILE A 66 -17.61 4.67 -12.33
C ILE A 66 -18.68 3.94 -11.54
N ALA A 67 -19.96 4.14 -11.88
CA ALA A 67 -21.05 3.44 -11.22
C ALA A 67 -20.78 1.93 -11.22
N GLY A 68 -20.69 1.33 -10.02
CA GLY A 68 -20.38 -0.09 -9.83
C GLY A 68 -18.90 -0.43 -9.58
N PHE A 69 -17.96 0.50 -9.77
CA PHE A 69 -16.55 0.30 -9.39
C PHE A 69 -16.28 0.83 -7.97
N PRO A 70 -15.66 0.01 -7.10
CA PRO A 70 -15.27 0.47 -5.78
C PRO A 70 -14.09 1.45 -5.87
N PRO A 71 -13.94 2.35 -4.88
CA PRO A 71 -12.80 3.29 -4.83
C PRO A 71 -11.46 2.56 -4.71
N ALA A 72 -11.42 1.39 -4.08
CA ALA A 72 -10.28 0.48 -4.04
C ALA A 72 -10.64 -0.79 -4.81
N VAL A 73 -9.86 -1.10 -5.85
CA VAL A 73 -10.08 -2.28 -6.69
C VAL A 73 -9.14 -3.43 -6.38
N GLY A 74 -8.05 -3.23 -5.62
CA GLY A 74 -7.11 -4.31 -5.35
C GLY A 74 -5.80 -3.86 -4.77
N ARG A 75 -4.77 -4.70 -4.90
CA ARG A 75 -3.43 -4.39 -4.40
C ARG A 75 -2.34 -4.97 -5.29
N PHE A 76 -1.27 -4.19 -5.48
CA PHE A 76 -0.05 -4.59 -6.17
C PHE A 76 1.09 -4.76 -5.15
N TYR A 77 1.85 -5.84 -5.27
CA TYR A 77 2.97 -6.15 -4.39
C TYR A 77 4.26 -6.23 -5.21
N PRO A 78 5.10 -5.19 -5.17
CA PRO A 78 6.42 -5.23 -5.79
C PRO A 78 7.26 -6.33 -5.12
N GLN A 79 7.89 -7.16 -5.95
CA GLN A 79 8.76 -8.26 -5.52
C GLN A 79 10.23 -7.94 -5.80
N THR A 80 10.49 -7.30 -6.94
CA THR A 80 11.82 -6.80 -7.29
C THR A 80 11.74 -5.33 -7.60
N CYS A 81 12.79 -4.61 -7.22
CA CYS A 81 12.98 -3.22 -7.56
C CYS A 81 14.46 -2.98 -7.85
N GLN A 82 14.72 -2.32 -8.97
CA GLN A 82 16.03 -1.81 -9.34
C GLN A 82 15.92 -0.32 -9.57
N SER A 83 16.96 0.43 -9.20
CA SER A 83 17.01 1.87 -9.37
C SER A 83 18.34 2.28 -9.98
N ALA A 84 18.31 3.26 -10.88
CA ALA A 84 19.52 3.88 -11.43
C ALA A 84 19.35 5.41 -11.43
N LEU A 85 20.42 6.10 -11.03
CA LEU A 85 20.49 7.54 -11.10
C LEU A 85 21.02 7.97 -12.47
N ASN A 86 20.45 9.05 -12.99
CA ASN A 86 20.99 9.78 -14.12
C ASN A 86 21.39 11.17 -13.64
N GLU A 87 22.69 11.39 -13.44
CA GLU A 87 23.25 12.65 -12.92
C GLU A 87 23.06 13.82 -13.90
N ASP A 88 23.13 13.56 -15.20
CA ASP A 88 22.99 14.59 -16.24
C ASP A 88 21.58 15.16 -16.28
N ARG A 89 20.58 14.27 -16.20
CA ARG A 89 19.16 14.64 -16.19
C ARG A 89 18.62 14.92 -14.80
N LYS A 90 19.37 14.56 -13.75
CA LYS A 90 18.97 14.61 -12.34
C LYS A 90 17.66 13.86 -12.11
N THR A 91 17.63 12.62 -12.59
CA THR A 91 16.45 11.73 -12.53
C THR A 91 16.80 10.37 -11.93
N LEU A 92 15.79 9.74 -11.35
CA LEU A 92 15.83 8.38 -10.83
C LEU A 92 14.97 7.50 -11.73
N SER A 93 15.59 6.53 -12.40
CA SER A 93 14.88 5.47 -13.09
C SER A 93 14.63 4.32 -12.12
N ILE A 94 13.38 3.86 -12.05
CA ILE A 94 12.95 2.74 -11.21
C ILE A 94 12.35 1.66 -12.11
N TRP A 95 12.84 0.44 -12.01
CA TRP A 95 12.26 -0.75 -12.63
C TRP A 95 11.72 -1.65 -11.54
N MET A 96 10.45 -2.01 -11.63
CA MET A 96 9.78 -2.88 -10.67
C MET A 96 9.09 -4.03 -11.36
N THR A 97 9.14 -5.19 -10.73
CA THR A 97 8.28 -6.32 -11.09
C THR A 97 7.56 -6.82 -9.84
N GLY A 98 6.34 -7.28 -10.02
CA GLY A 98 5.54 -7.82 -8.93
C GLY A 98 4.27 -8.48 -9.41
N ASN A 99 3.44 -8.86 -8.44
CA ASN A 99 2.12 -9.43 -8.70
C ASN A 99 1.07 -8.76 -7.83
N GLY A 100 -0.18 -8.95 -8.19
CA GLY A 100 -1.29 -8.38 -7.47
C GLY A 100 -2.58 -9.09 -7.78
N TYR A 101 -3.63 -8.60 -7.15
CA TYR A 101 -4.98 -8.92 -7.53
C TYR A 101 -5.78 -7.63 -7.62
N ALA A 102 -6.82 -7.68 -8.42
CA ALA A 102 -7.84 -6.66 -8.41
C ALA A 102 -9.22 -7.28 -8.67
N TRP A 103 -10.25 -6.51 -8.42
CA TRP A 103 -11.63 -6.88 -8.59
C TRP A 103 -12.34 -5.90 -9.49
N THR A 104 -13.14 -6.42 -10.42
CA THR A 104 -14.09 -5.61 -11.19
C THR A 104 -15.46 -6.27 -11.21
N PRO A 105 -16.54 -5.52 -11.48
CA PRO A 105 -17.87 -6.10 -11.67
C PRO A 105 -17.93 -7.17 -12.77
N VAL A 106 -17.05 -7.10 -13.77
CA VAL A 106 -17.08 -8.01 -14.93
C VAL A 106 -16.25 -9.26 -14.68
N THR A 107 -15.02 -9.10 -14.20
CA THR A 107 -14.07 -10.21 -14.01
C THR A 107 -14.17 -10.86 -12.63
N GLN A 108 -14.88 -10.23 -11.69
CA GLN A 108 -14.71 -10.48 -10.26
C GLN A 108 -13.23 -10.38 -9.91
N LYS A 109 -12.66 -11.32 -9.15
CA LYS A 109 -11.23 -11.33 -8.87
C LYS A 109 -10.42 -11.67 -10.11
N MET A 110 -9.34 -10.94 -10.31
CA MET A 110 -8.29 -11.27 -11.27
C MET A 110 -6.93 -11.18 -10.59
N GLY A 111 -6.10 -12.20 -10.81
CA GLY A 111 -4.68 -12.19 -10.47
C GLY A 111 -3.89 -11.66 -11.65
N PHE A 112 -2.88 -10.84 -11.39
CA PHE A 112 -2.02 -10.31 -12.44
C PHE A 112 -0.56 -10.23 -12.00
N GLU A 113 0.32 -10.21 -12.99
CA GLU A 113 1.71 -9.80 -12.86
C GLU A 113 1.90 -8.47 -13.59
N CYS A 114 2.75 -7.61 -13.03
CA CYS A 114 3.06 -6.31 -13.61
C CYS A 114 4.57 -6.06 -13.56
N SER A 115 5.12 -5.62 -14.69
CA SER A 115 6.46 -5.06 -14.81
C SER A 115 6.35 -3.62 -15.28
N VAL A 116 7.00 -2.69 -14.60
CA VAL A 116 6.94 -1.27 -14.93
C VAL A 116 8.29 -0.61 -14.75
N ALA A 117 8.62 0.28 -15.68
CA ALA A 117 9.74 1.20 -15.59
C ALA A 117 9.19 2.61 -15.46
N VAL A 118 9.69 3.43 -14.56
CA VAL A 118 9.28 4.84 -14.44
C VAL A 118 10.51 5.67 -14.17
N GLU A 119 10.61 6.81 -14.85
CA GLU A 119 11.63 7.80 -14.58
C GLU A 119 11.01 8.95 -13.78
N TYR A 120 11.54 9.19 -12.58
CA TYR A 120 11.12 10.28 -11.71
C TYR A 120 12.17 11.37 -11.65
N LYS A 121 11.72 12.61 -11.55
CA LYS A 121 12.54 13.75 -11.15
C LYS A 121 12.24 14.03 -9.68
N PRO A 122 13.10 13.58 -8.76
CA PRO A 122 12.91 13.85 -7.35
C PRO A 122 13.18 15.32 -7.08
N ASP A 123 12.37 15.89 -6.21
CA ASP A 123 12.58 17.22 -5.67
C ASP A 123 12.18 17.24 -4.20
N PHE A 124 12.66 18.20 -3.42
CA PHE A 124 12.18 18.31 -2.04
C PHE A 124 12.08 19.75 -1.55
N HIS A 125 11.31 19.94 -0.48
CA HIS A 125 11.10 21.21 0.17
C HIS A 125 11.04 21.00 1.69
N LYS A 126 11.85 21.75 2.42
CA LYS A 126 11.83 21.77 3.88
C LYS A 126 11.01 22.96 4.36
N SER A 127 10.03 22.71 5.23
CA SER A 127 9.21 23.73 5.88
C SER A 127 9.16 23.43 7.37
N GLY A 128 10.02 24.11 8.15
CA GLY A 128 10.19 23.82 9.56
C GLY A 128 10.71 22.39 9.77
N ASP A 129 9.97 21.60 10.57
CA ASP A 129 10.30 20.19 10.86
C ASP A 129 9.69 19.21 9.85
N THR A 130 9.02 19.71 8.80
CA THR A 130 8.40 18.88 7.77
C THR A 130 9.22 18.93 6.48
N ILE A 131 9.52 17.76 5.93
CA ILE A 131 10.20 17.61 4.63
C ILE A 131 9.19 17.02 3.65
N TYR A 132 8.92 17.73 2.56
CA TYR A 132 8.14 17.26 1.42
C TYR A 132 9.11 16.78 0.35
N VAL A 133 9.00 15.53 -0.08
CA VAL A 133 9.76 14.97 -1.19
C VAL A 133 8.77 14.61 -2.30
N TRP A 134 8.93 15.22 -3.45
CA TRP A 134 8.12 14.98 -4.63
C TRP A 134 8.89 14.13 -5.62
N PHE A 135 8.18 13.24 -6.29
CA PHE A 135 8.70 12.42 -7.38
C PHE A 135 7.85 12.68 -8.59
N ASP A 136 8.19 13.71 -9.37
CA ASP A 136 7.43 14.04 -10.58
C ASP A 136 7.82 13.04 -11.68
N ALA A 137 6.84 12.37 -12.29
CA ALA A 137 7.13 11.47 -13.40
C ALA A 137 7.60 12.26 -14.62
N VAL A 138 8.72 11.86 -15.21
CA VAL A 138 9.28 12.48 -16.43
C VAL A 138 8.87 11.70 -17.67
N ASP A 139 8.97 10.38 -17.57
CA ASP A 139 8.50 9.44 -18.57
C ASP A 139 7.83 8.25 -17.88
N THR A 140 6.67 7.85 -18.41
CA THR A 140 5.88 6.74 -17.90
C THR A 140 5.57 5.80 -19.05
N PRO A 141 6.50 4.89 -19.37
CA PRO A 141 6.21 3.87 -20.37
C PRO A 141 5.03 3.01 -19.92
N SER A 142 4.32 2.47 -20.91
CA SER A 142 3.21 1.55 -20.65
C SER A 142 3.71 0.34 -19.85
N PRO A 143 3.04 -0.01 -18.75
CA PRO A 143 3.45 -1.14 -17.93
C PRO A 143 3.13 -2.44 -18.69
N GLN A 144 3.97 -3.45 -18.51
CA GLN A 144 3.68 -4.79 -19.02
C GLN A 144 2.80 -5.52 -18.00
N PHE A 145 1.54 -5.72 -18.36
CA PHE A 145 0.58 -6.46 -17.55
C PHE A 145 0.32 -7.84 -18.16
N ARG A 146 0.34 -8.87 -17.31
CA ARG A 146 -0.09 -10.23 -17.65
C ARG A 146 -1.13 -10.68 -16.65
N ILE A 147 -2.35 -10.94 -17.14
CA ILE A 147 -3.38 -11.56 -16.32
C ILE A 147 -3.02 -13.05 -16.17
N VAL A 148 -2.94 -13.52 -14.93
CA VAL A 148 -2.60 -14.93 -14.62
C VAL A 148 -3.81 -15.74 -14.20
N HIS A 149 -4.86 -15.07 -13.70
CA HIS A 149 -6.07 -15.73 -13.23
C HIS A 149 -7.27 -14.80 -13.34
N VAL A 150 -8.45 -15.37 -13.61
CA VAL A 150 -9.74 -14.67 -13.57
C VAL A 150 -10.75 -15.62 -12.95
N GLU A 151 -11.47 -15.15 -11.93
CA GLU A 151 -12.42 -15.96 -11.16
C GLU A 151 -13.68 -16.35 -11.97
N GLN A 152 -14.24 -15.41 -12.74
CA GLN A 152 -15.41 -15.58 -13.62
C GLN A 152 -16.58 -16.43 -13.07
N ALA A 153 -17.60 -15.73 -12.54
CA ALA A 153 -18.96 -16.24 -12.38
C ALA A 153 -19.92 -15.81 -13.53
N VAL A 154 -19.43 -15.30 -14.66
CA VAL A 154 -20.27 -14.80 -15.77
C VAL A 154 -20.14 -15.71 -16.99
N THR A 155 -21.17 -16.52 -17.24
CA THR A 155 -21.38 -17.36 -18.43
C THR A 155 -21.03 -16.64 -19.74
N ASN A 156 -20.17 -17.25 -20.58
CA ASN A 156 -19.72 -17.00 -21.97
C ASN A 156 -20.02 -15.66 -22.73
N VAL A 157 -21.10 -14.95 -22.46
CA VAL A 157 -21.56 -13.79 -23.24
C VAL A 157 -20.70 -12.55 -23.01
N ALA A 158 -20.33 -12.22 -21.77
CA ALA A 158 -19.51 -11.02 -21.50
C ALA A 158 -18.07 -11.15 -22.06
N LEU A 159 -17.47 -12.34 -21.95
CA LEU A 159 -16.18 -12.65 -22.55
C LEU A 159 -16.22 -12.65 -24.09
N SER A 160 -17.37 -12.96 -24.69
CA SER A 160 -17.52 -12.87 -26.16
C SER A 160 -17.55 -11.44 -26.68
N LEU A 161 -17.89 -10.46 -25.83
CA LEU A 161 -18.00 -9.05 -26.20
C LEU A 161 -16.71 -8.25 -25.97
N TYR A 162 -15.92 -8.63 -24.97
CA TYR A 162 -14.69 -7.92 -24.62
C TYR A 162 -13.54 -8.92 -24.44
N PRO A 163 -12.52 -8.90 -25.32
CA PRO A 163 -11.31 -9.71 -25.16
C PRO A 163 -10.63 -9.38 -23.82
N MET A 164 -10.06 -10.39 -23.15
CA MET A 164 -9.35 -10.21 -21.88
C MET A 164 -8.20 -9.20 -21.97
N GLU A 165 -7.61 -9.06 -23.16
CA GLU A 165 -6.57 -8.09 -23.49
C GLU A 165 -7.05 -6.65 -23.31
N TRP A 166 -8.34 -6.38 -23.58
CA TRP A 166 -8.92 -5.06 -23.38
C TRP A 166 -8.96 -4.69 -21.89
N PHE A 167 -9.37 -5.62 -21.02
CA PHE A 167 -9.38 -5.41 -19.57
C PHE A 167 -7.97 -5.24 -19.01
N ALA A 168 -7.03 -6.07 -19.47
CA ALA A 168 -5.62 -5.92 -19.11
C ALA A 168 -5.09 -4.53 -19.51
N GLY A 169 -5.45 -4.05 -20.71
CA GLY A 169 -5.10 -2.72 -21.19
C GLY A 169 -5.70 -1.59 -20.36
N GLN A 170 -6.98 -1.68 -19.99
CA GLN A 170 -7.63 -0.66 -19.14
C GLN A 170 -7.03 -0.62 -17.74
N MET A 171 -6.78 -1.79 -17.14
CA MET A 171 -6.11 -1.89 -15.84
C MET A 171 -4.68 -1.36 -15.86
N ALA A 172 -3.92 -1.73 -16.88
CA ALA A 172 -2.57 -1.23 -17.11
C ALA A 172 -2.57 0.29 -17.20
N GLN A 173 -3.50 0.85 -17.98
CA GLN A 173 -3.67 2.28 -18.10
C GLN A 173 -4.10 2.93 -16.78
N SER A 174 -5.02 2.34 -16.02
CA SER A 174 -5.43 2.91 -14.73
C SER A 174 -4.27 2.87 -13.73
N PHE A 175 -3.53 1.76 -13.66
CA PHE A 175 -2.39 1.66 -12.74
C PHE A 175 -1.32 2.69 -13.08
N VAL A 176 -0.88 2.75 -14.34
CA VAL A 176 0.18 3.68 -14.71
C VAL A 176 -0.29 5.13 -14.72
N LYS A 177 -1.44 5.47 -15.29
CA LYS A 177 -1.90 6.87 -15.31
C LYS A 177 -2.17 7.41 -13.92
N GLU A 178 -2.66 6.58 -12.99
CA GLU A 178 -3.13 7.06 -11.69
C GLU A 178 -2.10 6.95 -10.58
N GLN A 179 -1.34 5.87 -10.56
CA GLN A 179 -0.41 5.61 -9.46
C GLN A 179 1.00 6.12 -9.79
N LEU A 180 1.44 5.92 -11.02
CA LEU A 180 2.84 6.13 -11.38
C LEU A 180 3.07 7.43 -12.15
N ALA A 181 2.19 7.77 -13.09
CA ALA A 181 2.33 8.95 -13.94
C ALA A 181 2.02 10.27 -13.23
N LYS A 182 1.21 10.23 -12.16
CA LYS A 182 1.00 11.41 -11.32
C LYS A 182 2.23 11.74 -10.47
N GLY A 183 3.18 10.82 -10.36
CA GLY A 183 4.21 10.92 -9.34
C GLY A 183 3.67 10.60 -7.96
N PHE A 184 4.45 10.89 -6.94
CA PHE A 184 4.03 10.75 -5.54
C PHE A 184 4.74 11.78 -4.65
N THR A 185 4.16 12.00 -3.48
CA THR A 185 4.70 12.85 -2.43
C THR A 185 4.92 12.04 -1.17
N VAL A 186 6.13 12.13 -0.63
CA VAL A 186 6.47 11.65 0.71
C VAL A 186 6.59 12.86 1.61
N ILE A 187 5.83 12.91 2.69
CA ILE A 187 5.94 13.96 3.70
C ILE A 187 6.52 13.31 4.95
N ARG A 188 7.72 13.73 5.34
CA ARG A 188 8.37 13.27 6.56
C ARG A 188 8.26 14.34 7.63
N GLN A 189 7.78 13.93 8.79
CA GLN A 189 7.80 14.66 10.05
C GLN A 189 8.47 13.76 11.11
N ASP A 190 8.95 14.34 12.21
CA ASP A 190 9.73 13.65 13.26
C ASP A 190 9.18 12.28 13.71
N ASP A 191 7.87 12.08 13.65
CA ASP A 191 7.12 10.94 14.16
C ASP A 191 6.24 10.23 13.10
N GLN A 192 6.13 10.78 11.89
CA GLN A 192 5.21 10.27 10.88
C GLN A 192 5.77 10.46 9.46
N ASP A 193 5.70 9.39 8.68
CA ASP A 193 5.89 9.44 7.23
C ASP A 193 4.50 9.29 6.57
N ASP A 194 4.06 10.35 5.90
CA ASP A 194 2.85 10.35 5.08
C ASP A 194 3.22 10.10 3.61
N PHE A 195 2.44 9.25 2.94
CA PHE A 195 2.57 8.98 1.52
C PHE A 195 1.29 9.37 0.80
N SER A 196 1.43 10.05 -0.33
CA SER A 196 0.31 10.36 -1.21
C SER A 196 0.72 10.19 -2.66
N LEU A 197 -0.23 9.78 -3.50
CA LEU A 197 -0.05 9.78 -4.93
C LEU A 197 -0.24 11.19 -5.47
N GLY A 198 0.51 11.53 -6.50
CA GLY A 198 0.56 12.88 -7.03
C GLY A 198 1.43 13.82 -6.23
N ARG A 199 1.53 15.06 -6.72
CA ARG A 199 2.22 16.16 -6.06
C ARG A 199 1.27 16.89 -5.10
N LEU A 200 1.54 16.84 -3.80
CA LEU A 200 0.85 17.66 -2.81
C LEU A 200 1.55 19.01 -2.66
N ALA A 201 0.76 20.09 -2.55
CA ALA A 201 1.32 21.40 -2.24
C ALA A 201 1.85 21.44 -0.79
N VAL A 202 2.79 22.34 -0.52
CA VAL A 202 3.29 22.56 0.84
C VAL A 202 2.13 22.94 1.76
N GLY A 203 2.04 22.29 2.93
CA GLY A 203 0.95 22.47 3.90
C GLY A 203 -0.27 21.58 3.65
N GLN A 204 -0.37 20.92 2.48
CA GLN A 204 -1.37 19.89 2.23
C GLN A 204 -0.89 18.54 2.75
N ARG A 205 -1.85 17.69 3.15
CA ARG A 205 -1.60 16.31 3.58
C ARG A 205 -2.58 15.35 2.92
N PRO A 206 -2.19 14.08 2.72
CA PRO A 206 -3.13 13.06 2.30
C PRO A 206 -4.28 12.95 3.31
N VAL A 207 -5.48 12.70 2.79
CA VAL A 207 -6.66 12.46 3.64
C VAL A 207 -6.54 11.06 4.20
N HIS A 208 -6.51 10.96 5.53
CA HIS A 208 -6.50 9.70 6.24
C HIS A 208 -7.85 9.48 6.95
N PRO A 209 -8.34 8.23 7.03
CA PRO A 209 -9.55 7.93 7.80
C PRO A 209 -9.37 8.15 9.29
N TRP A 210 -8.15 8.03 9.81
CA TRP A 210 -7.83 8.21 11.22
C TRP A 210 -6.89 9.38 11.45
N GLN A 211 -7.22 10.24 12.42
CA GLN A 211 -6.26 11.18 12.97
C GLN A 211 -5.33 10.43 13.93
N VAL A 212 -4.03 10.43 13.62
CA VAL A 212 -3.00 9.85 14.50
C VAL A 212 -2.62 10.91 15.52
N VAL A 213 -2.75 10.59 16.81
CA VAL A 213 -2.39 11.48 17.93
C VAL A 213 -1.35 10.77 18.79
N GLY A 214 -0.25 11.46 19.10
CA GLY A 214 0.86 10.94 19.92
C GLY A 214 2.07 10.48 19.11
N LYS A 215 3.24 10.42 19.76
CA LYS A 215 4.54 10.12 19.12
C LYS A 215 5.09 8.71 19.39
N ASP A 216 4.36 7.92 20.18
CA ASP A 216 4.90 6.67 20.73
C ASP A 216 4.78 5.48 19.75
N ARG A 217 4.07 5.67 18.65
CA ARG A 217 3.76 4.61 17.68
C ARG A 217 4.10 5.06 16.26
N PHE A 218 4.71 4.16 15.49
CA PHE A 218 4.97 4.37 14.07
C PHE A 218 3.79 3.85 13.25
N THR A 219 3.31 4.66 12.30
CA THR A 219 2.17 4.30 11.43
C THR A 219 2.66 3.64 10.15
N PHE A 220 2.22 2.40 9.90
CA PHE A 220 2.50 1.70 8.64
C PHE A 220 1.49 2.01 7.55
N ALA A 221 0.21 2.03 7.90
CA ALA A 221 -0.88 2.23 6.95
C ALA A 221 -2.07 2.90 7.63
N ASN A 222 -2.71 3.82 6.91
CA ASN A 222 -3.88 4.56 7.35
C ASN A 222 -4.76 4.85 6.13
N GLU A 223 -5.53 3.84 5.72
CA GLU A 223 -6.14 3.74 4.40
C GLU A 223 -7.59 3.24 4.51
N THR A 224 -8.33 3.32 3.40
CA THR A 224 -9.66 2.72 3.28
C THR A 224 -9.67 1.76 2.09
N THR A 225 -10.13 0.53 2.32
CA THR A 225 -10.31 -0.51 1.31
C THR A 225 -11.76 -0.97 1.27
N GLU A 226 -12.14 -1.74 0.24
CA GLU A 226 -13.45 -2.38 0.13
C GLU A 226 -13.26 -3.86 -0.13
N ILE A 227 -13.97 -4.70 0.62
CA ILE A 227 -13.87 -6.15 0.55
C ILE A 227 -15.25 -6.75 0.38
N ARG A 228 -15.46 -7.41 -0.76
CA ARG A 228 -16.75 -8.02 -1.13
C ARG A 228 -16.85 -9.45 -0.64
N GLY A 229 -18.06 -10.01 -0.65
CA GLY A 229 -18.23 -11.43 -0.36
C GLY A 229 -17.34 -12.29 -1.25
N LEU A 230 -16.74 -13.33 -0.67
CA LEU A 230 -15.74 -14.20 -1.28
C LEU A 230 -14.44 -13.48 -1.66
N GLN A 231 -14.04 -12.44 -0.92
CA GLN A 231 -12.76 -11.78 -1.11
C GLN A 231 -11.88 -11.79 0.14
N GLN A 232 -10.58 -11.64 -0.13
CA GLN A 232 -9.52 -11.41 0.85
C GLN A 232 -8.70 -10.19 0.42
N ASP A 233 -8.26 -9.37 1.38
CA ASP A 233 -7.26 -8.33 1.17
C ASP A 233 -6.07 -8.55 2.13
N PHE A 234 -4.84 -8.46 1.62
CA PHE A 234 -3.62 -8.74 2.37
C PHE A 234 -2.85 -7.43 2.61
N LEU A 235 -3.03 -6.83 3.78
CA LEU A 235 -2.35 -5.59 4.14
C LEU A 235 -0.90 -5.89 4.53
N GLY A 236 0.04 -5.12 3.98
CA GLY A 236 1.47 -5.24 4.29
C GLY A 236 2.29 -5.86 3.15
N PRO A 237 3.43 -6.52 3.44
CA PRO A 237 3.87 -6.87 4.79
C PRO A 237 4.24 -5.65 5.64
N PHE A 238 4.18 -5.78 6.96
CA PHE A 238 4.60 -4.76 7.92
C PHE A 238 5.82 -5.28 8.67
N GLU A 239 6.96 -4.61 8.48
CA GLU A 239 8.22 -4.98 9.12
C GLU A 239 8.29 -4.40 10.52
N ILE A 240 8.48 -5.29 11.50
CA ILE A 240 8.57 -4.97 12.91
C ILE A 240 10.01 -5.14 13.35
N GLU A 241 10.61 -4.03 13.73
CA GLU A 241 11.95 -3.97 14.27
C GLU A 241 11.93 -3.95 15.80
N GLY A 242 12.88 -4.64 16.42
CA GLY A 242 13.03 -4.64 17.87
C GLY A 242 12.19 -5.68 18.61
N LYS A 243 12.56 -5.93 19.87
CA LYS A 243 11.86 -6.84 20.78
C LYS A 243 10.78 -6.10 21.56
N ASP A 244 9.85 -6.85 22.15
CA ASP A 244 8.78 -6.32 23.02
C ASP A 244 7.86 -5.30 22.33
N ARG A 245 7.60 -5.54 21.04
CA ARG A 245 6.74 -4.70 20.19
C ARG A 245 5.36 -5.32 20.04
N ALA A 246 4.39 -4.47 19.71
CA ALA A 246 3.04 -4.87 19.34
C ALA A 246 2.59 -4.19 18.05
N LEU A 247 1.79 -4.90 17.27
CA LEU A 247 0.99 -4.35 16.18
C LEU A 247 -0.33 -3.84 16.75
N PHE A 248 -0.62 -2.56 16.56
CA PHE A 248 -1.88 -1.93 16.94
C PHE A 248 -2.76 -1.80 15.70
N LEU A 249 -4.00 -2.28 15.81
CA LEU A 249 -4.98 -2.30 14.75
C LEU A 249 -6.19 -1.49 15.19
N ARG A 250 -6.59 -0.52 14.38
CA ARG A 250 -7.87 0.19 14.51
C ARG A 250 -8.60 0.07 13.18
N MET A 251 -9.85 -0.36 13.20
CA MET A 251 -10.65 -0.57 12.00
C MET A 251 -12.07 -0.07 12.25
N GLN A 252 -12.63 0.60 11.25
CA GLN A 252 -14.05 0.92 11.18
C GLN A 252 -14.60 0.23 9.95
N VAL A 253 -15.58 -0.64 10.15
CA VAL A 253 -16.22 -1.38 9.08
C VAL A 253 -17.58 -0.78 8.82
N GLN A 254 -17.92 -0.57 7.56
CA GLN A 254 -19.25 -0.19 7.10
C GLN A 254 -19.75 -1.30 6.18
N GLY A 255 -20.85 -1.97 6.55
CA GLY A 255 -21.34 -3.16 5.87
C GLY A 255 -21.28 -4.42 6.74
N PRO A 256 -21.16 -5.63 6.13
CA PRO A 256 -21.13 -6.89 6.87
C PRO A 256 -19.86 -7.00 7.74
N PRO A 257 -19.88 -7.85 8.77
CA PRO A 257 -18.67 -8.14 9.53
C PRO A 257 -17.64 -8.81 8.63
N ILE A 258 -16.36 -8.60 8.93
CA ILE A 258 -15.21 -9.28 8.30
C ILE A 258 -14.34 -9.94 9.36
N ASP A 259 -13.68 -11.03 9.00
CA ASP A 259 -12.63 -11.64 9.81
C ASP A 259 -11.29 -10.94 9.55
N VAL A 260 -10.47 -10.83 10.60
CA VAL A 260 -9.16 -10.18 10.57
C VAL A 260 -8.15 -11.16 11.15
N PHE A 261 -7.08 -11.41 10.40
CA PHE A 261 -5.98 -12.28 10.81
C PHE A 261 -4.66 -11.52 10.81
N VAL A 262 -3.81 -11.79 11.79
CA VAL A 262 -2.40 -11.38 11.76
C VAL A 262 -1.56 -12.64 11.55
N VAL A 263 -0.80 -12.68 10.46
CA VAL A 263 0.00 -13.85 10.06
C VAL A 263 1.44 -13.45 9.76
N SER A 264 2.38 -14.39 9.87
CA SER A 264 3.76 -14.16 9.46
C SER A 264 3.87 -13.85 7.96
N LYS A 265 4.96 -13.20 7.53
CA LYS A 265 5.23 -12.89 6.12
C LYS A 265 5.15 -14.13 5.23
N ASP A 266 5.72 -15.26 5.65
CA ASP A 266 5.74 -16.47 4.83
C ASP A 266 4.34 -17.05 4.65
N ALA A 267 3.56 -17.13 5.74
CA ALA A 267 2.18 -17.62 5.68
C ALA A 267 1.29 -16.69 4.85
N GLY A 268 1.36 -15.38 5.09
CA GLY A 268 0.58 -14.39 4.34
C GLY A 268 0.97 -14.32 2.87
N TYR A 269 2.26 -14.46 2.54
CA TYR A 269 2.71 -14.52 1.15
C TYR A 269 2.14 -15.74 0.42
N GLN A 270 2.27 -16.94 1.00
CA GLN A 270 1.73 -18.16 0.38
C GLN A 270 0.21 -18.09 0.22
N TRP A 271 -0.49 -17.61 1.25
CA TRP A 271 -1.93 -17.44 1.21
C TRP A 271 -2.36 -16.44 0.12
N ARG A 272 -1.65 -15.32 0.00
CA ARG A 272 -1.88 -14.33 -1.06
C ARG A 272 -1.65 -14.91 -2.45
N MET A 273 -0.58 -15.69 -2.65
CA MET A 273 -0.30 -16.33 -3.94
C MET A 273 -1.40 -17.32 -4.33
N GLN A 274 -1.92 -18.10 -3.38
CA GLN A 274 -3.09 -18.96 -3.60
C GLN A 274 -4.33 -18.13 -3.95
N TYR A 275 -4.60 -17.06 -3.18
CA TYR A 275 -5.74 -16.17 -3.45
C TYR A 275 -5.68 -15.55 -4.85
N GLN A 276 -4.49 -15.21 -5.34
CA GLN A 276 -4.30 -14.67 -6.70
C GLN A 276 -4.57 -15.68 -7.81
N THR A 277 -4.49 -16.99 -7.55
CA THR A 277 -4.49 -18.03 -8.59
C THR A 277 -5.61 -19.06 -8.48
N ILE A 278 -6.34 -19.08 -7.37
CA ILE A 278 -7.38 -20.07 -7.08
C ILE A 278 -8.68 -19.35 -6.77
N SER A 279 -9.81 -19.85 -7.27
CA SER A 279 -11.15 -19.38 -6.90
C SER A 279 -12.09 -20.56 -6.63
N PRO A 280 -12.93 -20.52 -5.59
CA PRO A 280 -13.08 -19.45 -4.58
C PRO A 280 -11.83 -19.29 -3.67
N PRO A 281 -11.76 -18.27 -2.80
CA PRO A 281 -10.64 -18.08 -1.88
C PRO A 281 -10.38 -19.32 -1.01
N THR A 282 -9.11 -19.63 -0.75
CA THR A 282 -8.70 -20.77 0.06
C THR A 282 -8.54 -20.38 1.54
N PRO A 283 -8.66 -21.36 2.46
CA PRO A 283 -8.23 -21.17 3.85
C PRO A 283 -6.75 -20.77 3.92
N PRO A 284 -6.28 -20.30 5.10
CA PRO A 284 -4.86 -20.15 5.37
C PRO A 284 -4.10 -21.45 5.02
N PRO A 285 -2.87 -21.36 4.47
CA PRO A 285 -2.05 -22.54 4.20
C PRO A 285 -1.93 -23.46 5.41
N ALA A 286 -1.89 -24.77 5.19
CA ALA A 286 -1.76 -25.73 6.28
C ALA A 286 -0.51 -25.44 7.11
N GLY A 287 -0.67 -25.35 8.44
CA GLY A 287 0.41 -24.99 9.36
C GLY A 287 0.76 -23.49 9.41
N ALA A 288 -0.03 -22.61 8.77
CA ALA A 288 0.15 -21.17 8.87
C ALA A 288 0.13 -20.72 10.35
N SER A 289 1.13 -19.94 10.74
CA SER A 289 1.18 -19.30 12.05
C SER A 289 0.22 -18.11 12.07
N ILE A 290 -1.01 -18.36 12.52
CA ILE A 290 -2.00 -17.33 12.83
C ILE A 290 -1.70 -16.82 14.24
N ILE A 291 -1.28 -15.57 14.33
CA ILE A 291 -0.88 -14.92 15.59
C ILE A 291 -2.11 -14.42 16.32
N GLN A 292 -3.05 -13.87 15.57
CA GLN A 292 -4.33 -13.40 16.05
C GLN A 292 -5.39 -13.64 14.98
N SER A 293 -6.59 -14.01 15.42
CA SER A 293 -7.82 -13.90 14.63
C SER A 293 -8.86 -13.11 15.41
N GLY A 294 -9.76 -12.44 14.70
CA GLY A 294 -10.86 -11.71 15.28
C GLY A 294 -11.91 -11.38 14.24
N GLN A 295 -13.10 -11.01 14.69
CA GLN A 295 -14.17 -10.55 13.82
C GLN A 295 -14.48 -9.09 14.14
N THR A 296 -14.65 -8.28 13.10
CA THR A 296 -15.15 -6.92 13.27
C THR A 296 -16.67 -6.93 13.46
N PRO A 297 -17.23 -6.12 14.37
CA PRO A 297 -18.68 -6.00 14.49
C PRO A 297 -19.28 -5.40 13.21
N PRO A 298 -20.49 -5.83 12.79
CA PRO A 298 -21.17 -5.27 11.63
C PRO A 298 -21.37 -3.76 11.79
N SER A 299 -20.96 -2.98 10.79
CA SER A 299 -21.02 -1.51 10.84
C SER A 299 -20.40 -0.89 12.11
N GLY A 300 -19.38 -1.53 12.67
CA GLY A 300 -18.82 -1.18 13.97
C GLY A 300 -17.33 -0.86 13.96
N TYR A 301 -16.82 -0.66 15.17
CA TYR A 301 -15.43 -0.31 15.45
C TYR A 301 -14.70 -1.51 16.04
N PHE A 302 -13.48 -1.74 15.58
CA PHE A 302 -12.56 -2.73 16.11
C PHE A 302 -11.26 -2.03 16.50
N GLU A 303 -10.81 -2.25 17.72
CA GLU A 303 -9.50 -1.79 18.20
C GLU A 303 -8.87 -2.90 19.02
N GLY A 304 -7.60 -3.19 18.71
CA GLY A 304 -6.86 -4.22 19.39
C GLY A 304 -5.37 -4.09 19.14
N TRP A 305 -4.60 -4.90 19.86
CA TRP A 305 -3.17 -5.02 19.65
C TRP A 305 -2.74 -6.48 19.74
N VAL A 306 -1.67 -6.81 19.05
CA VAL A 306 -1.12 -8.17 18.97
C VAL A 306 0.38 -8.10 19.28
N PRO A 307 0.87 -8.80 20.31
CA PRO A 307 2.31 -8.88 20.56
C PRO A 307 2.96 -9.63 19.40
N VAL A 308 4.04 -9.10 18.86
CA VAL A 308 4.75 -9.66 17.72
C VAL A 308 6.24 -9.69 17.99
N ALA A 309 6.89 -10.77 17.54
CA ALA A 309 8.34 -10.84 17.54
C ALA A 309 8.91 -9.89 16.45
N PRO A 310 10.21 -9.59 16.47
CA PRO A 310 10.84 -8.96 15.31
C PRO A 310 10.62 -9.82 14.07
N GLY A 311 10.20 -9.21 12.97
CA GLY A 311 9.82 -9.92 11.74
C GLY A 311 8.85 -9.13 10.88
N ALA A 312 8.37 -9.74 9.80
CA ALA A 312 7.40 -9.13 8.91
C ALA A 312 6.06 -9.87 8.96
N TYR A 313 4.95 -9.13 8.91
CA TYR A 313 3.61 -9.67 9.12
C TYR A 313 2.60 -9.14 8.11
N TYR A 314 1.63 -9.95 7.72
CA TYR A 314 0.44 -9.48 7.00
C TYR A 314 -0.74 -9.36 7.95
N VAL A 315 -1.58 -8.36 7.69
CA VAL A 315 -2.94 -8.32 8.24
C VAL A 315 -3.88 -8.73 7.11
N VAL A 316 -4.55 -9.88 7.25
CA VAL A 316 -5.48 -10.39 6.25
C VAL A 316 -6.89 -10.00 6.67
N LEU A 317 -7.58 -9.31 5.78
CA LEU A 317 -8.99 -8.99 5.91
C LEU A 317 -9.76 -10.00 5.05
N ASP A 318 -10.60 -10.82 5.66
CA ASP A 318 -11.34 -11.90 4.99
C ASP A 318 -12.85 -11.66 5.08
N ASN A 319 -13.50 -11.68 3.92
CA ASN A 319 -14.95 -11.68 3.80
C ASN A 319 -15.34 -12.90 2.96
N SER A 320 -14.87 -14.08 3.35
CA SER A 320 -15.13 -15.33 2.65
C SER A 320 -15.51 -16.43 3.63
N ILE A 321 -16.01 -17.56 3.11
CA ILE A 321 -16.34 -18.74 3.93
C ILE A 321 -15.11 -19.60 4.25
N SER A 322 -13.92 -19.23 3.77
CA SER A 322 -12.78 -20.15 3.71
C SER A 322 -11.88 -20.10 4.93
N ALA A 323 -11.74 -18.96 5.60
CA ALA A 323 -10.73 -18.77 6.64
C ALA A 323 -11.30 -18.48 8.03
N GLY A 324 -12.46 -17.84 8.11
CA GLY A 324 -13.00 -17.32 9.35
C GLY A 324 -14.43 -17.76 9.68
N SER A 325 -15.05 -17.00 10.57
CA SER A 325 -16.39 -17.24 11.10
C SER A 325 -17.49 -16.56 10.28
N VAL A 326 -17.12 -15.55 9.48
CA VAL A 326 -18.04 -14.81 8.62
C VAL A 326 -18.55 -15.73 7.51
N GLN A 327 -19.87 -15.71 7.33
CA GLN A 327 -20.55 -16.44 6.26
C GLN A 327 -21.28 -15.40 5.40
N PRO A 328 -20.59 -14.76 4.43
CA PRO A 328 -21.23 -13.75 3.61
C PRO A 328 -22.29 -14.41 2.71
N PRO A 329 -23.43 -13.74 2.46
CA PRO A 329 -24.44 -14.30 1.59
C PRO A 329 -23.86 -14.55 0.18
N LEU A 330 -24.02 -15.78 -0.32
CA LEU A 330 -23.55 -16.28 -1.64
C LEU A 330 -24.20 -15.60 -2.85
N LYS A 331 -24.80 -14.40 -2.70
CA LYS A 331 -25.42 -13.68 -3.81
C LYS A 331 -24.33 -13.20 -4.77
N ILE A 332 -24.11 -13.96 -5.83
CA ILE A 332 -23.15 -13.64 -6.88
C ILE A 332 -23.61 -12.33 -7.56
N PRO A 333 -22.78 -11.27 -7.56
CA PRO A 333 -23.09 -10.06 -8.31
C PRO A 333 -23.22 -10.40 -9.79
N THR A 334 -24.29 -9.93 -10.43
CA THR A 334 -24.47 -10.05 -11.87
C THR A 334 -24.05 -8.75 -12.55
N PRO A 335 -23.69 -8.77 -13.85
CA PRO A 335 -23.39 -7.54 -14.59
C PRO A 335 -24.54 -6.51 -14.58
N VAL A 336 -25.78 -6.98 -14.39
CA VAL A 336 -27.00 -6.16 -14.30
C VAL A 336 -27.36 -5.72 -12.87
N ASP A 337 -26.77 -6.34 -11.85
CA ASP A 337 -26.93 -5.92 -10.45
C ASP A 337 -25.61 -6.10 -9.67
N PRO A 338 -24.59 -5.29 -9.98
CA PRO A 338 -23.29 -5.34 -9.30
C PRO A 338 -23.38 -4.88 -7.84
N SER A 339 -24.50 -4.24 -7.46
CA SER A 339 -24.79 -3.80 -6.08
C SER A 339 -25.12 -4.95 -5.13
N ARG A 340 -25.38 -6.16 -5.66
CA ARG A 340 -25.64 -7.37 -4.86
C ARG A 340 -24.41 -7.99 -4.22
N ALA A 341 -23.20 -7.57 -4.60
CA ALA A 341 -22.02 -7.93 -3.84
C ALA A 341 -22.06 -7.13 -2.53
N VAL A 342 -22.61 -7.73 -1.47
CA VAL A 342 -22.56 -7.11 -0.14
C VAL A 342 -21.07 -6.96 0.21
N GLY A 343 -20.60 -5.72 0.19
CA GLY A 343 -19.22 -5.34 0.46
C GLY A 343 -19.08 -4.65 1.80
N ALA A 344 -17.96 -4.90 2.46
CA ALA A 344 -17.52 -4.18 3.64
C ALA A 344 -16.52 -3.12 3.22
N LYS A 345 -16.84 -1.85 3.47
CA LYS A 345 -15.86 -0.77 3.40
C LYS A 345 -15.12 -0.72 4.72
N VAL A 346 -13.79 -0.83 4.67
CA VAL A 346 -12.93 -0.95 5.85
C VAL A 346 -11.95 0.21 5.87
N SER A 347 -12.12 1.11 6.84
CA SER A 347 -11.15 2.17 7.14
C SER A 347 -10.24 1.68 8.26
N TYR A 348 -8.94 1.49 7.98
CA TYR A 348 -8.00 0.88 8.93
C TYR A 348 -6.78 1.75 9.21
N LEU A 349 -6.23 1.59 10.41
CA LEU A 349 -4.96 2.13 10.86
C LEU A 349 -4.14 0.98 11.45
N VAL A 350 -2.92 0.80 10.94
CA VAL A 350 -1.95 -0.19 11.40
C VAL A 350 -0.72 0.55 11.91
N GLN A 351 -0.34 0.30 13.17
CA GLN A 351 0.82 0.93 13.80
C GLN A 351 1.68 -0.10 14.54
N THR A 352 2.95 0.24 14.80
CA THR A 352 3.80 -0.48 15.76
C THR A 352 4.17 0.43 16.93
N GLY A 353 4.17 -0.14 18.13
CA GLY A 353 4.53 0.54 19.37
C GLY A 353 5.15 -0.43 20.36
N ASP A 354 5.59 0.10 21.49
CA ASP A 354 5.97 -0.73 22.64
C ASP A 354 4.73 -1.50 23.13
N ARG A 355 4.96 -2.74 23.57
CA ARG A 355 3.89 -3.57 24.14
C ARG A 355 3.31 -2.86 25.38
N PRO A 356 1.97 -2.77 25.52
CA PRO A 356 1.32 -2.18 26.70
C PRO A 356 1.66 -2.87 28.01
#